data_AF-A0A239KQ43-F1
#
_entry.id   AF-A0A239KQ43-F1
#
_cell.length_a   1.000
_cell.length_b   1.000
_cell.length_c   1.000
_cell.angle_alpha   90.00
_cell.angle_beta   90.00
_cell.angle_gamma   90.00
#
_symmetry.space_group_name_H-M   'P 1'
#
loop_
_entity.id
_entity.type
_entity.pdbx_description
1 polymer ?
#
loop_
_entity_poly.entity_id
_entity_poly.type
_entity_poly.pdbx_seq_one_letter_code
_entity_poly.pdbx_strand_id
1 'polypeptide(L)'
;MKTDLDIMEILAAYDLTGSYHKAAELVGCDHHTVRRYVALRRAGAYTTAVWASILGNVLVAEYFIVQRMLAPLARRQQRRDAPLVSTPV
;
A
#
# COMPACT_ATOMS: atom_id res chain seq x y z
N MET A 1 7.78 9.62 29.23
CA MET A 1 7.36 9.23 27.86
C MET A 1 7.98 10.27 26.93
N LYS A 2 8.62 9.87 25.82
CA LYS A 2 9.18 10.83 24.86
C LYS A 2 8.05 11.46 24.05
N THR A 3 8.21 12.73 23.67
CA THR A 3 7.26 13.44 22.81
C THR A 3 7.42 13.00 21.36
N ASP A 4 6.43 13.26 20.51
CA ASP A 4 6.52 12.95 19.08
C ASP A 4 7.69 13.66 18.40
N LEU A 5 8.02 14.87 18.87
CA LEU A 5 9.18 15.63 18.40
C LEU A 5 10.50 14.89 18.73
N ASP A 6 10.65 14.43 19.97
CA ASP A 6 11.85 13.68 20.40
C ASP A 6 12.00 12.39 19.58
N ILE A 7 10.88 11.73 19.26
CA ILE A 7 10.89 10.50 18.45
C ILE A 7 11.34 10.80 17.01
N MET A 8 10.85 11.89 16.42
CA MET A 8 11.27 12.33 15.09
C MET A 8 12.77 12.67 15.04
N GLU A 9 13.29 13.35 16.06
CA GLU A 9 14.71 13.68 16.16
C GLU A 9 15.59 12.41 16.26
N ILE A 10 15.19 11.44 17.08
CA ILE A 10 15.87 10.14 17.20
C ILE A 10 15.91 9.40 15.87
N LEU A 11 14.78 9.37 15.15
CA LEU A 11 14.69 8.71 13.86
C LEU A 11 15.52 9.44 12.79
N ALA A 12 15.53 10.77 12.80
CA ALA A 12 16.35 11.59 11.90
C ALA A 12 17.85 11.37 12.14
N ALA A 13 18.29 11.28 13.40
CA ALA A 13 19.68 10.98 13.73
C ALA A 13 20.09 9.55 13.30
N TYR A 14 19.17 8.59 13.39
CA TYR A 14 19.41 7.25 12.84
C TYR A 14 19.49 7.26 11.31
N ASP A 15 18.60 7.99 10.62
CA ASP A 15 18.63 8.10 9.17
C ASP A 15 19.90 8.80 8.66
N LEU A 16 20.44 9.75 9.43
CA LEU A 16 21.71 10.43 9.12
C LEU A 16 22.94 9.53 9.32
N THR A 17 22.96 8.72 10.38
CA THR A 17 24.16 7.98 10.79
C THR A 17 24.18 6.51 10.35
N GLY A 18 23.01 5.91 10.13
CA GLY A 18 22.83 4.48 9.88
C GLY A 18 23.21 3.55 11.05
N SER A 19 23.59 4.10 12.21
CA SER A 19 24.06 3.33 13.37
C SER A 19 23.35 3.77 14.63
N TYR A 20 22.75 2.84 15.39
CA TYR A 20 22.03 3.26 16.59
C TYR A 20 22.95 3.81 17.69
N HIS A 21 24.26 3.51 17.67
CA HIS A 21 25.19 4.02 18.69
C HIS A 21 25.57 5.46 18.40
N LYS A 22 25.82 5.79 17.13
CA LYS A 22 26.10 7.17 16.71
C LYS A 22 24.85 8.04 16.83
N ALA A 23 23.67 7.52 16.48
CA ALA A 23 22.41 8.22 16.66
C ALA A 23 22.09 8.51 18.15
N ALA A 24 22.36 7.53 19.02
CA ALA A 24 22.23 7.67 20.46
C ALA A 24 23.11 8.80 21.02
N GLU A 25 24.37 8.86 20.59
CA GLU A 25 25.33 9.90 20.98
C GLU A 25 24.90 11.30 20.51
N LEU A 26 24.42 11.43 19.27
CA LEU A 26 23.96 12.70 18.71
C LEU A 26 22.75 13.29 19.44
N VAL A 27 21.80 12.45 19.86
CA VAL A 27 20.55 12.88 20.51
C VAL A 27 20.65 12.81 22.04
N GLY A 28 21.76 12.31 22.59
CA GLY A 28 21.95 12.16 24.03
C GLY A 28 20.99 11.14 24.67
N CYS A 29 20.72 10.02 24.00
CA CYS A 29 19.83 8.98 24.52
C CYS A 29 20.45 7.57 24.44
N ASP A 30 19.85 6.60 25.12
CA ASP A 30 20.33 5.22 25.10
C ASP A 30 20.08 4.51 23.74
N HIS A 31 21.04 3.70 23.30
CA HIS A 31 20.98 2.96 22.03
C HIS A 31 19.77 2.02 21.92
N HIS A 32 19.33 1.41 23.04
CA HIS A 32 18.12 0.57 23.03
C HIS A 32 16.86 1.40 22.76
N THR A 33 16.85 2.68 23.15
CA THR A 33 15.75 3.59 22.82
C THR A 33 15.67 3.83 21.32
N VAL A 34 16.81 4.13 20.69
CA VAL A 34 16.88 4.29 19.22
C VAL A 34 16.42 3.01 18.52
N ARG A 35 16.93 1.84 18.94
CA ARG A 35 16.55 0.53 18.38
C ARG A 35 15.05 0.28 18.50
N ARG A 36 14.44 0.59 19.64
CA ARG A 36 13.00 0.43 19.89
C ARG A 36 12.16 1.26 18.92
N TYR A 37 12.48 2.55 18.74
CA TYR A 37 11.71 3.42 17.86
C TYR A 37 11.90 3.08 16.37
N VAL A 38 13.11 2.68 15.97
CA VAL A 38 13.35 2.19 14.60
C VAL A 38 12.55 0.91 14.33
N ALA A 39 12.50 -0.02 15.30
CA ALA A 39 11.70 -1.24 15.16
C ALA A 39 10.20 -0.94 15.04
N LEU A 40 9.68 -0.02 15.86
CA LEU A 40 8.29 0.43 15.79
C LEU A 40 7.95 1.07 14.43
N ARG A 41 8.82 1.94 13.89
CA ARG A 41 8.66 2.55 12.56
C ARG A 41 8.59 1.48 11.47
N ARG A 42 9.51 0.50 11.51
CA ARG A 42 9.53 -0.61 10.54
C ARG A 42 8.26 -1.46 10.63
N ALA A 43 7.82 -1.82 11.84
CA ALA A 43 6.60 -2.60 12.03
C ALA A 43 5.36 -1.88 11.45
N GLY A 44 5.25 -0.57 11.65
CA GLY A 44 4.21 0.25 11.02
C GLY A 44 4.24 0.20 9.48
N ALA A 45 5.43 0.34 8.89
CA ALA A 45 5.62 0.30 7.44
C ALA A 45 5.31 -1.08 6.82
N TYR A 46 5.67 -2.18 7.49
CA TYR A 46 5.33 -3.52 7.03
C TYR A 46 3.82 -3.73 7.00
N THR A 47 3.11 -3.26 8.01
CA THR A 47 1.66 -3.43 8.11
C THR A 47 0.95 -2.72 6.95
N THR A 48 1.31 -1.47 6.67
CA THR A 48 0.72 -0.71 5.56
C THR A 48 1.04 -1.33 4.20
N ALA A 49 2.28 -1.80 3.99
CA ALA A 49 2.67 -2.44 2.74
C ALA A 49 1.92 -3.76 2.47
N VAL A 50 1.67 -4.56 3.51
CA VAL A 50 0.89 -5.81 3.41
C VAL A 50 -0.55 -5.51 2.99
N TRP A 51 -1.22 -4.56 3.67
CA TRP A 51 -2.57 -4.16 3.31
C TRP A 51 -2.66 -3.55 1.91
N ALA A 52 -1.69 -2.72 1.52
CA ALA A 52 -1.62 -2.16 0.17
C ALA A 52 -1.50 -3.25 -0.91
N SER A 53 -0.73 -4.30 -0.65
CA SER A 53 -0.57 -5.43 -1.56
C SER A 53 -1.87 -6.22 -1.72
N ILE A 54 -2.58 -6.49 -0.62
CA ILE A 54 -3.88 -7.16 -0.64
C ILE A 54 -4.89 -6.34 -1.45
N LEU A 55 -4.97 -5.03 -1.19
CA LEU A 55 -5.87 -4.14 -1.90
C LEU A 55 -5.55 -4.09 -3.41
N GLY A 56 -4.27 -4.00 -3.76
CA GLY A 56 -3.82 -4.03 -5.15
C GLY A 56 -4.24 -5.32 -5.86
N ASN A 57 -4.08 -6.48 -5.22
CA ASN A 57 -4.51 -7.76 -5.78
C ASN A 57 -6.03 -7.83 -5.99
N VAL A 58 -6.82 -7.35 -5.02
CA VAL A 58 -8.29 -7.31 -5.14
C VAL A 58 -8.72 -6.43 -6.31
N LEU A 59 -8.15 -5.23 -6.43
CA LEU A 59 -8.46 -4.31 -7.54
C LEU A 59 -8.10 -4.90 -8.90
N VAL A 60 -6.93 -5.56 -9.01
CA VAL A 60 -6.50 -6.23 -10.25
C VAL A 60 -7.44 -7.38 -10.58
N ALA A 61 -7.86 -8.17 -9.59
CA ALA A 61 -8.79 -9.28 -9.80
C ALA A 61 -10.17 -8.79 -10.27
N GLU A 62 -10.73 -7.77 -9.61
CA GLU A 62 -12.01 -7.18 -10.02
C GLU A 62 -11.93 -6.56 -11.42
N TYR A 63 -10.86 -5.83 -11.72
CA TYR A 63 -10.62 -5.28 -13.04
C TYR A 63 -10.55 -6.38 -14.10
N PHE A 64 -9.82 -7.46 -13.81
CA PHE A 64 -9.70 -8.59 -14.72
C PHE A 64 -11.05 -9.28 -14.95
N ILE A 65 -11.85 -9.50 -13.90
CA ILE A 65 -13.21 -10.05 -14.02
C ILE A 65 -14.08 -9.16 -14.89
N VAL A 66 -14.12 -7.85 -14.63
CA VAL A 66 -14.93 -6.91 -15.41
C VAL A 66 -14.48 -6.87 -16.87
N GLN A 67 -13.20 -6.67 -17.13
CA GLN A 67 -12.70 -6.49 -18.50
C GLN A 67 -12.71 -7.79 -19.32
N ARG A 68 -12.40 -8.94 -18.70
CA ARG A 68 -12.35 -10.24 -19.37
C ARG A 68 -13.73 -10.90 -19.50
N MET A 69 -14.62 -10.75 -18.51
CA MET A 69 -15.95 -11.37 -18.55
C MET A 69 -17.06 -10.48 -19.12
N LEU A 70 -17.13 -9.20 -18.76
CA LEU A 70 -18.23 -8.35 -19.23
C LEU A 70 -18.04 -7.88 -20.67
N ALA A 71 -16.80 -7.69 -21.15
CA ALA A 71 -16.55 -7.29 -22.54
C ALA A 71 -17.05 -8.31 -23.61
N PRO A 72 -16.92 -9.64 -23.44
CA PRO A 72 -17.54 -10.60 -24.35
C PRO A 72 -19.05 -10.76 -24.13
N LEU A 73 -19.56 -10.55 -22.91
CA LEU A 73 -20.99 -10.65 -22.61
C LEU A 73 -21.78 -9.46 -23.16
N ALA A 74 -21.25 -8.24 -23.05
CA ALA A 74 -21.84 -7.04 -23.66
C ALA A 74 -21.99 -7.21 -25.18
N ARG A 75 -20.99 -7.80 -25.85
CA ARG A 75 -21.06 -8.13 -27.27
C ARG A 75 -22.12 -9.18 -27.60
N ARG A 76 -22.28 -10.21 -26.76
CA ARG A 76 -23.31 -11.26 -26.96
C ARG A 76 -24.72 -10.72 -26.72
N GLN A 77 -24.88 -9.87 -25.71
CA GLN A 77 -26.16 -9.25 -25.38
C GLN A 77 -26.59 -8.27 -26.46
N GLN A 78 -25.68 -7.42 -26.95
CA GLN A 78 -25.96 -6.51 -28.07
C GLN A 78 -26.31 -7.25 -29.38
N ARG A 79 -25.83 -8.48 -29.57
CA ARG A 79 -26.20 -9.33 -30.72
C ARG A 79 -27.57 -9.99 -30.56
N ARG A 80 -28.05 -10.18 -29.32
CA ARG A 80 -29.41 -10.66 -29.01
C ARG A 80 -30.44 -9.54 -29.08
N ASP A 81 -30.07 -8.34 -28.64
CA ASP A 81 -30.93 -7.16 -28.58
C ASP A 81 -30.94 -6.37 -29.90
N ALA A 82 -30.16 -6.80 -30.90
CA ALA A 82 -30.27 -6.30 -32.26
C ALA A 82 -31.70 -6.57 -32.76
N PRO A 83 -32.51 -5.54 -33.04
CA PRO A 83 -33.86 -5.74 -33.52
C PRO A 83 -33.81 -6.53 -34.82
N LEU A 84 -34.71 -7.49 -34.97
CA LEU A 84 -34.98 -8.17 -36.25
C LEU A 84 -35.43 -7.11 -37.27
N VAL A 85 -34.45 -6.44 -37.89
CA VAL A 85 -34.67 -5.49 -38.97
C VAL A 85 -34.85 -6.29 -40.26
N SER A 86 -35.98 -6.02 -40.92
CA SER A 86 -36.44 -6.48 -42.23
C SER A 86 -36.87 -7.96 -42.26
N THR A 87 -38.09 -8.26 -42.70
CA THR A 87 -38.49 -8.04 -44.09
C THR A 87 -39.83 -7.29 -44.25
N PRO A 88 -39.90 -6.20 -45.03
CA PRO A 88 -41.17 -5.83 -45.67
C PRO A 88 -41.46 -6.83 -46.79
N VAL A 89 -42.68 -7.38 -46.78
CA VAL A 89 -43.28 -8.21 -47.84
C VAL A 89 -43.77 -7.30 -48.96
#